data_AF-A0A517DS95-F1
#
_entry.id   AF-A0A517DS95-F1
#
_cell.length_a   1.000
_cell.length_b   1.000
_cell.length_c   1.000
_cell.angle_alpha   90.00
_cell.angle_beta   90.00
_cell.angle_gamma   90.00
#
_symmetry.space_group_name_H-M   'P 1'
#
loop_
_entity.id
_entity.type
_entity.pdbx_description
1 polymer ?
#
loop_
_entity_poly.entity_id
_entity_poly.type
_entity_poly.pdbx_seq_one_letter_code
_entity_poly.pdbx_strand_id
1 'polypeptide(L)'
;MPKLSNKHGERAQVLTFADFTGGLRKDIAPNSEKFLPNMLQKATNVEIDYSSGKLKVAAGLVPVVTLPAAADTLFYNYKDNYFLTNCGQSLYKLRGYLSPNTTPELIGQLKGIKRPAYAVYGPYTAIVSGNRVQYVDYFNAFKMASGSPVSDMCYVRGGRLATSNTGSDIVYFCGVGDIENWNYGTDNLQDAWYAEVGYQDGGGIVAVKQLFGNVVVIKRSGKTFRLVGDYNWDVYDGPEGVYVAGPEAIRFAGNGLYYVGKDGFSVMGFNSGEYGTLRSSEVGAAVNQDLMQGVSQNAKIWDIQPKKQLWVRTDDMGTTYLFHYFSGVFTVRKFSMPISDVCLVGNTVYVLSGDTIYRLDETADTEVAGNPIQVDVEGKLYTTINDFLIKRIAVAVDAKSAAAANVAVSKVQLPIGYTAESPYVHDATGYLHDANYPLWTLARTTPASKRQIYRTKEFSMRLTSTKGAFALNDVKVEVVEV
;
A
#
# COMPACT_ATOMS: atom_id res chain seq x y z
N MET A 1 -33.62 45.13 -6.85
CA MET A 1 -32.89 43.93 -7.33
C MET A 1 -33.48 43.52 -8.67
N PRO A 2 -32.68 43.33 -9.74
CA PRO A 2 -33.21 42.80 -10.98
C PRO A 2 -33.68 41.36 -10.75
N LYS A 3 -34.92 41.04 -11.16
CA LYS A 3 -35.44 39.67 -11.16
C LYS A 3 -34.59 38.84 -12.11
N LEU A 4 -33.80 37.92 -11.56
CA LEU A 4 -33.01 36.95 -12.31
C LEU A 4 -33.95 36.06 -13.14
N SER A 5 -33.76 36.07 -14.46
CA SER A 5 -34.51 35.22 -15.40
C SER A 5 -34.26 33.74 -15.10
N ASN A 6 -35.33 32.98 -14.87
CA ASN A 6 -35.30 31.56 -14.53
C ASN A 6 -35.76 30.68 -15.70
N LYS A 7 -35.38 31.04 -16.93
CA LYS A 7 -35.90 30.48 -18.20
C LYS A 7 -35.78 28.95 -18.33
N HIS A 8 -34.97 28.30 -17.50
CA HIS A 8 -34.78 26.85 -17.45
C HIS A 8 -34.71 26.30 -16.02
N GLY A 9 -35.45 26.88 -15.07
CA GLY A 9 -35.44 26.45 -13.66
C GLY A 9 -35.95 25.03 -13.44
N GLU A 10 -37.01 24.63 -14.14
CA GLU A 10 -37.68 23.34 -13.96
C GLU A 10 -36.94 22.16 -14.59
N ARG A 11 -35.97 22.41 -15.49
CA ARG A 11 -35.13 21.38 -16.14
C ARG A 11 -33.74 21.26 -15.51
N ALA A 12 -33.49 21.95 -14.40
CA ALA A 12 -32.18 21.91 -13.74
C ALA A 12 -32.00 20.60 -12.97
N GLN A 13 -30.97 19.84 -13.33
CA GLN A 13 -30.53 18.66 -12.60
C GLN A 13 -29.29 18.99 -11.77
N VAL A 14 -29.22 18.45 -10.55
CA VAL A 14 -28.00 18.48 -9.74
C VAL A 14 -27.30 17.14 -9.87
N LEU A 15 -26.12 17.15 -10.50
CA LEU A 15 -25.22 16.01 -10.53
C LEU A 15 -24.30 16.09 -9.31
N THR A 16 -24.16 14.98 -8.61
CA THR A 16 -23.33 14.88 -7.41
C THR A 16 -22.25 13.84 -7.61
N PHE A 17 -21.00 14.25 -7.41
CA PHE A 17 -19.85 13.36 -7.29
C PHE A 17 -19.51 13.26 -5.81
N ALA A 18 -19.77 12.10 -5.21
CA ALA A 18 -19.57 11.80 -3.79
C ALA A 18 -19.40 10.30 -3.61
N ASP A 19 -19.14 9.85 -2.38
CA ASP A 19 -18.95 8.44 -2.03
C ASP A 19 -17.97 7.75 -2.98
N PHE A 20 -16.68 8.11 -2.92
CA PHE A 20 -15.67 7.71 -3.90
C PHE A 20 -15.24 6.24 -3.80
N THR A 21 -16.07 5.39 -3.19
CA THR A 21 -15.87 3.95 -3.01
C THR A 21 -15.86 3.16 -4.31
N GLY A 22 -16.26 3.76 -5.43
CA GLY A 22 -16.09 3.19 -6.78
C GLY A 22 -14.64 3.19 -7.28
N GLY A 23 -13.79 4.05 -6.71
CA GLY A 23 -12.34 4.11 -6.96
C GLY A 23 -11.95 4.27 -8.43
N LEU A 24 -10.67 4.01 -8.72
CA LEU A 24 -10.10 4.07 -10.06
C LEU A 24 -10.64 2.95 -10.95
N ARG A 25 -11.09 3.31 -12.15
CA ARG A 25 -11.53 2.37 -13.19
C ARG A 25 -10.86 2.68 -14.52
N LYS A 26 -10.06 1.74 -15.04
CA LYS A 26 -9.44 1.79 -16.37
C LYS A 26 -10.03 0.79 -17.35
N ASP A 27 -10.76 -0.19 -16.84
CA ASP A 27 -11.43 -1.25 -17.58
C ASP A 27 -12.77 -0.82 -18.21
N ILE A 28 -13.33 0.32 -17.78
CA ILE A 28 -14.58 0.88 -18.29
C ILE A 28 -14.31 2.24 -18.95
N ALA A 29 -14.84 2.43 -20.16
CA ALA A 29 -14.81 3.73 -20.83
C ALA A 29 -15.48 4.83 -19.98
N PRO A 30 -14.84 5.99 -19.74
CA PRO A 30 -15.34 7.01 -18.81
C PRO A 30 -16.71 7.63 -19.10
N ASN A 31 -17.13 7.59 -20.37
CA ASN A 31 -18.43 8.07 -20.84
C ASN A 31 -19.50 6.99 -20.86
N SER A 32 -19.17 5.75 -20.47
CA SER A 32 -20.12 4.64 -20.44
C SER A 32 -21.14 4.81 -19.31
N GLU A 33 -22.34 4.27 -19.52
CA GLU A 33 -23.35 4.11 -18.46
C GLU A 33 -22.86 3.21 -17.32
N LYS A 34 -21.99 2.24 -17.63
CA LYS A 34 -21.36 1.34 -16.62
C LYS A 34 -20.37 2.07 -15.72
N PHE A 35 -19.87 3.24 -16.14
CA PHE A 35 -19.01 4.06 -15.32
C PHE A 35 -19.88 4.86 -14.35
N LEU A 36 -19.92 4.47 -13.08
CA LEU A 36 -20.81 5.08 -12.10
C LEU A 36 -20.29 6.44 -11.59
N PRO A 37 -21.15 7.33 -11.06
CA PRO A 37 -20.72 8.65 -10.58
C PRO A 37 -19.67 8.65 -9.46
N ASN A 38 -19.57 7.55 -8.71
CA ASN A 38 -18.56 7.34 -7.66
C ASN A 38 -17.22 6.78 -8.16
N MET A 39 -17.10 6.48 -9.46
CA MET A 39 -15.88 5.98 -10.08
C MET A 39 -14.99 7.13 -10.56
N LEU A 40 -13.69 6.86 -10.64
CA LEU A 40 -12.64 7.81 -10.95
C LEU A 40 -11.86 7.36 -12.18
N GLN A 41 -11.64 8.27 -13.12
CA GLN A 41 -10.73 8.08 -14.26
C GLN A 41 -9.27 8.23 -13.83
N LYS A 42 -9.03 9.13 -12.87
CA LYS A 42 -7.73 9.39 -12.23
C LYS A 42 -7.94 9.56 -10.74
N ALA A 43 -7.03 8.99 -9.96
CA ALA A 43 -7.04 9.03 -8.51
C ALA A 43 -5.60 9.07 -7.97
N THR A 44 -4.81 10.06 -8.42
CA THR A 44 -3.39 10.19 -8.08
C THR A 44 -3.19 10.94 -6.77
N ASN A 45 -2.37 10.36 -5.89
CA ASN A 45 -2.00 10.83 -4.56
C ASN A 45 -3.20 11.10 -3.64
N VAL A 46 -4.21 10.24 -3.76
CA VAL A 46 -5.40 10.21 -2.90
C VAL A 46 -5.69 8.80 -2.40
N GLU A 47 -6.35 8.72 -1.26
CA GLU A 47 -6.77 7.51 -0.56
C GLU A 47 -8.26 7.61 -0.26
N ILE A 48 -8.99 6.49 -0.26
CA ILE A 48 -10.39 6.48 0.16
C ILE A 48 -10.42 6.26 1.68
N ASP A 49 -11.12 7.15 2.39
CA ASP A 49 -11.39 6.96 3.81
C ASP A 49 -12.39 5.82 3.99
N TYR A 50 -11.93 4.72 4.60
CA TYR A 50 -12.73 3.52 4.82
C TYR A 50 -13.96 3.72 5.71
N SER A 51 -14.01 4.81 6.49
CA SER A 51 -15.12 5.09 7.40
C SER A 51 -16.22 5.94 6.76
N SER A 52 -15.85 6.81 5.83
CA SER A 52 -16.74 7.86 5.30
C SER A 52 -16.92 7.83 3.79
N GLY A 53 -16.12 7.06 3.06
CA GLY A 53 -16.11 7.04 1.59
C GLY A 53 -15.55 8.31 0.95
N LYS A 54 -15.01 9.24 1.76
CA LYS A 54 -14.41 10.49 1.28
C LYS A 54 -13.07 10.24 0.59
N LEU A 55 -12.73 11.13 -0.33
CA LEU A 55 -11.44 11.06 -1.03
C LEU A 55 -10.43 11.97 -0.31
N LYS A 56 -9.50 11.37 0.43
CA LYS A 56 -8.48 12.07 1.20
C LYS A 56 -7.21 12.22 0.39
N VAL A 57 -6.49 13.34 0.54
CA VAL A 57 -5.09 13.43 0.13
C VAL A 57 -4.29 12.34 0.85
N ALA A 58 -3.42 11.65 0.10
CA ALA A 58 -2.56 10.63 0.67
C ALA A 58 -1.65 11.23 1.76
N ALA A 59 -1.37 10.47 2.82
CA ALA A 59 -0.58 10.99 3.95
C ALA A 59 0.86 11.34 3.52
N GLY A 60 1.42 12.45 4.00
CA GLY A 60 2.78 12.89 3.68
C GLY A 60 3.88 12.12 4.41
N LEU A 61 5.13 12.46 4.13
CA LEU A 61 6.33 11.79 4.65
C LEU A 61 7.20 12.77 5.45
N VAL A 62 7.38 12.47 6.74
CA VAL A 62 8.25 13.23 7.63
C VAL A 62 9.55 12.46 7.84
N PRO A 63 10.73 13.03 7.52
CA PRO A 63 12.01 12.32 7.72
C PRO A 63 12.21 12.05 9.22
N VAL A 64 12.62 10.82 9.55
CA VAL A 64 12.91 10.43 10.93
C VAL A 64 14.33 9.93 11.14
N VAL A 65 14.96 9.29 10.17
CA VAL A 65 16.35 8.82 10.32
C VAL A 65 17.08 8.93 8.99
N THR A 66 18.31 9.43 9.02
CA THR A 66 19.24 9.37 7.88
C THR A 66 20.24 8.25 8.11
N LEU A 67 20.36 7.37 7.12
CA LEU A 67 21.27 6.24 7.08
C LEU A 67 22.61 6.64 6.43
N PRO A 68 23.68 5.84 6.63
CA PRO A 68 24.98 6.18 6.06
C PRO A 68 25.07 6.09 4.52
N ALA A 69 24.15 5.37 3.89
CA ALA A 69 24.01 5.25 2.44
C ALA A 69 22.59 4.76 2.09
N ALA A 70 22.29 4.66 0.79
CA ALA A 70 21.03 4.12 0.32
C ALA A 70 20.82 2.68 0.81
N ALA A 71 19.61 2.39 1.27
CA ALA A 71 19.24 1.11 1.84
C ALA A 71 18.12 0.42 1.06
N ASP A 72 18.12 -0.91 1.11
CA ASP A 72 17.14 -1.71 0.37
C ASP A 72 15.95 -2.10 1.23
N THR A 73 16.19 -2.51 2.48
CA THR A 73 15.17 -3.09 3.36
C THR A 73 15.04 -2.35 4.68
N LEU A 74 13.83 -2.38 5.24
CA LEU A 74 13.54 -1.92 6.59
C LEU A 74 12.68 -2.96 7.31
N PHE A 75 13.28 -3.70 8.22
CA PHE A 75 12.61 -4.74 8.99
C PHE A 75 12.47 -4.34 10.45
N TYR A 76 11.32 -4.61 11.06
CA TYR A 76 11.10 -4.39 12.50
C TYR A 76 11.00 -5.72 13.24
N ASN A 77 11.87 -5.90 14.24
CA ASN A 77 11.73 -6.96 15.22
C ASN A 77 10.80 -6.46 16.35
N TYR A 78 9.58 -7.00 16.36
CA TYR A 78 8.52 -6.65 17.30
C TYR A 78 8.73 -7.18 18.72
N LYS A 79 9.59 -8.19 18.93
CA LYS A 79 9.85 -8.74 20.27
C LYS A 79 10.80 -7.86 21.07
N ASP A 80 11.87 -7.41 20.42
CA ASP A 80 12.97 -6.70 21.07
C ASP A 80 13.01 -5.21 20.74
N ASN A 81 12.01 -4.73 19.99
CA ASN A 81 11.81 -3.33 19.63
C ASN A 81 13.04 -2.66 18.96
N TYR A 82 13.48 -3.23 17.85
CA TYR A 82 14.52 -2.64 17.01
C TYR A 82 14.25 -2.85 15.53
N PHE A 83 14.89 -2.04 14.69
CA PHE A 83 14.88 -2.19 13.24
C PHE A 83 16.21 -2.71 12.73
N LEU A 84 16.16 -3.44 11.63
CA LEU A 84 17.31 -3.79 10.81
C LEU A 84 17.15 -3.17 9.43
N THR A 85 18.25 -2.67 8.90
CA THR A 85 18.31 -2.15 7.54
C THR A 85 19.68 -2.42 6.93
N ASN A 86 19.72 -2.69 5.62
CA ASN A 86 20.96 -2.96 4.90
C ASN A 86 21.32 -1.79 3.99
N CYS A 87 22.54 -1.29 4.08
CA CYS A 87 23.14 -0.35 3.14
C CYS A 87 24.17 -1.12 2.31
N GLY A 88 23.77 -1.59 1.13
CA GLY A 88 24.51 -2.65 0.43
C GLY A 88 24.60 -3.90 1.30
N GLN A 89 25.82 -4.38 1.58
CA GLN A 89 26.06 -5.50 2.49
C GLN A 89 26.19 -5.11 3.96
N SER A 90 26.38 -3.83 4.28
CA SER A 90 26.49 -3.38 5.67
C SER A 90 25.13 -3.43 6.36
N LEU A 91 25.05 -4.11 7.50
CA LEU A 91 23.82 -4.29 8.27
C LEU A 91 23.82 -3.34 9.47
N TYR A 92 22.80 -2.48 9.54
CA TYR A 92 22.60 -1.53 10.62
C TYR A 92 21.42 -1.90 11.49
N LYS A 93 21.56 -1.64 12.79
CA LYS A 93 20.53 -1.76 13.81
C LYS A 93 20.11 -0.37 14.30
N LEU A 94 18.81 -0.16 14.46
CA LEU A 94 18.23 1.07 15.01
C LEU A 94 17.35 0.67 16.20
N ARG A 95 17.59 1.24 17.38
CA ARG A 95 16.90 0.82 18.62
C ARG A 95 15.71 1.73 18.94
N GLY A 96 14.66 1.11 19.48
CA GLY A 96 13.49 1.83 20.00
C GLY A 96 12.65 2.49 18.91
N TYR A 97 11.94 3.55 19.29
CA TYR A 97 11.13 4.34 18.36
C TYR A 97 12.04 5.27 17.54
N LEU A 98 11.88 5.22 16.22
CA LEU A 98 12.67 6.05 15.32
C LEU A 98 12.32 7.53 15.47
N SER A 99 13.36 8.35 15.60
CA SER A 99 13.31 9.81 15.72
C SER A 99 14.54 10.41 15.03
N PRO A 100 14.55 11.72 14.74
CA PRO A 100 15.71 12.40 14.14
C PRO A 100 17.04 12.20 14.89
N ASN A 101 17.00 11.82 16.17
CA ASN A 101 18.17 11.56 17.00
C ASN A 101 18.59 10.09 17.03
N THR A 102 17.86 9.20 16.35
CA THR A 102 18.18 7.77 16.30
C THR A 102 19.40 7.54 15.42
N THR A 103 20.46 6.99 16.01
CA THR A 103 21.73 6.72 15.30
C THR A 103 21.78 5.27 14.80
N PRO A 104 22.09 5.04 13.51
CA PRO A 104 22.32 3.69 12.97
C PRO A 104 23.59 3.05 13.58
N GLU A 105 23.45 1.87 14.19
CA GLU A 105 24.54 1.06 14.75
C GLU A 105 24.97 0.00 13.73
N LEU A 106 26.20 0.07 13.20
CA LEU A 106 26.72 -0.99 12.32
C LEU A 106 26.97 -2.27 13.15
N ILE A 107 26.27 -3.36 12.82
CA ILE A 107 26.37 -4.62 13.56
C ILE A 107 27.10 -5.74 12.79
N GLY A 108 27.31 -5.57 11.48
CA GLY A 108 28.05 -6.53 10.68
C GLY A 108 27.84 -6.40 9.18
N GLN A 109 28.23 -7.43 8.45
CA GLN A 109 28.11 -7.49 6.98
C GLN A 109 27.41 -8.76 6.51
N LEU A 110 26.37 -8.57 5.71
CA LEU A 110 25.69 -9.62 4.98
C LEU A 110 26.69 -10.32 4.03
N LYS A 111 26.61 -11.65 3.97
CA LYS A 111 27.47 -12.46 3.08
C LYS A 111 26.83 -12.73 1.73
N GLY A 112 25.53 -12.54 1.61
CA GLY A 112 24.82 -12.60 0.35
C GLY A 112 24.74 -11.24 -0.34
N ILE A 113 24.25 -11.25 -1.58
CA ILE A 113 24.07 -10.05 -2.43
C ILE A 113 22.61 -9.85 -2.85
N LYS A 114 21.72 -10.81 -2.54
CA LYS A 114 20.29 -10.67 -2.81
C LYS A 114 19.66 -9.78 -1.74
N ARG A 115 18.49 -9.22 -2.07
CA ARG A 115 17.65 -8.48 -1.12
C ARG A 115 17.46 -9.32 0.15
N PRO A 116 17.80 -8.78 1.33
CA PRO A 116 17.64 -9.53 2.58
C PRO A 116 16.17 -9.82 2.90
N ALA A 117 15.90 -11.04 3.33
CA ALA A 117 14.65 -11.42 3.99
C ALA A 117 14.92 -11.73 5.46
N TYR A 118 13.92 -11.47 6.30
CA TYR A 118 14.05 -11.47 7.74
C TYR A 118 12.94 -12.29 8.39
N ALA A 119 13.24 -12.93 9.53
CA ALA A 119 12.23 -13.54 10.37
C ALA A 119 12.62 -13.46 11.86
N VAL A 120 11.64 -13.17 12.72
CA VAL A 120 11.81 -13.26 14.17
C VAL A 120 11.63 -14.73 14.59
N TYR A 121 12.70 -15.39 14.99
CA TYR A 121 12.73 -16.80 15.37
C TYR A 121 13.18 -16.99 16.82
N GLY A 122 12.24 -17.26 17.73
CA GLY A 122 12.58 -17.38 19.15
C GLY A 122 13.28 -16.11 19.66
N PRO A 123 14.50 -16.21 20.22
CA PRO A 123 15.34 -15.07 20.63
C PRO A 123 16.26 -14.53 19.50
N TYR A 124 16.15 -15.07 18.29
CA TYR A 124 16.98 -14.72 17.14
C TYR A 124 16.21 -13.86 16.14
N THR A 125 16.92 -13.03 15.40
CA THR A 125 16.43 -12.47 14.12
C THR A 125 17.23 -13.06 12.98
N ALA A 126 16.61 -13.99 12.26
CA ALA A 126 17.19 -14.65 11.11
C ALA A 126 17.19 -13.72 9.90
N ILE A 127 18.24 -13.79 9.11
CA ILE A 127 18.53 -12.94 7.96
C ILE A 127 19.09 -13.85 6.85
N VAL A 128 18.42 -13.86 5.69
CA VAL A 128 18.87 -14.57 4.50
C VAL A 128 19.02 -13.59 3.35
N SER A 129 20.10 -13.71 2.56
CA SER A 129 20.45 -12.73 1.52
C SER A 129 21.04 -13.39 0.26
N GLY A 130 20.71 -14.65 -0.01
CA GLY A 130 21.33 -15.45 -1.07
C GLY A 130 22.65 -16.10 -0.66
N ASN A 131 22.83 -16.34 0.64
CA ASN A 131 23.93 -17.11 1.23
C ASN A 131 23.34 -17.94 2.39
N ARG A 132 24.21 -18.59 3.18
CA ARG A 132 23.83 -19.25 4.44
C ARG A 132 23.09 -18.29 5.38
N VAL A 133 22.27 -18.86 6.26
CA VAL A 133 21.50 -18.11 7.25
C VAL A 133 22.46 -17.35 8.17
N GLN A 134 22.23 -16.04 8.28
CA GLN A 134 22.85 -15.20 9.29
C GLN A 134 21.79 -14.82 10.32
N TYR A 135 22.19 -14.45 11.52
CA TYR A 135 21.24 -14.04 12.55
C TYR A 135 21.85 -13.09 13.56
N VAL A 136 20.99 -12.27 14.17
CA VAL A 136 21.31 -11.53 15.40
C VAL A 136 20.82 -12.37 16.57
N ASP A 137 21.71 -12.66 17.52
CA ASP A 137 21.40 -13.46 18.70
C ASP A 137 20.86 -12.63 19.89
N TYR A 138 20.53 -13.32 20.97
CA TYR A 138 20.04 -12.72 22.22
C TYR A 138 21.03 -11.71 22.84
N PHE A 139 22.34 -11.93 22.62
CA PHE A 139 23.40 -11.03 23.09
C PHE A 139 23.70 -9.90 22.10
N ASN A 140 22.88 -9.75 21.05
CA ASN A 140 23.05 -8.81 19.95
C ASN A 140 24.29 -9.06 19.09
N ALA A 141 24.88 -10.26 19.13
CA ALA A 141 25.96 -10.63 18.24
C ALA A 141 25.42 -11.06 16.87
N PHE A 142 26.06 -10.60 15.81
CA PHE A 142 25.74 -10.99 14.44
C PHE A 142 26.58 -12.20 14.02
N LYS A 143 25.90 -13.32 13.71
CA LYS A 143 26.50 -14.63 13.49
C LYS A 143 25.99 -15.27 12.20
N MET A 144 26.62 -16.38 11.81
CA MET A 144 26.18 -17.25 10.72
C MET A 144 25.88 -18.63 11.29
N ALA A 145 24.72 -19.19 10.93
CA ALA A 145 24.36 -20.55 11.32
C ALA A 145 25.19 -21.56 10.53
N SER A 146 25.89 -22.40 11.25
CA SER A 146 26.67 -23.52 10.72
C SER A 146 25.77 -24.52 10.01
N GLY A 147 26.24 -25.09 8.88
CA GLY A 147 25.48 -26.10 8.12
C GLY A 147 24.23 -25.60 7.40
N SER A 148 23.76 -24.38 7.64
CA SER A 148 22.55 -23.85 6.99
C SER A 148 22.66 -23.80 5.46
N PRO A 149 21.57 -24.03 4.72
CA PRO A 149 21.56 -23.98 3.26
C PRO A 149 21.61 -22.54 2.74
N VAL A 150 22.12 -22.36 1.52
CA VAL A 150 22.03 -21.08 0.81
C VAL A 150 20.57 -20.74 0.58
N SER A 151 20.15 -19.57 1.05
CA SER A 151 18.73 -19.18 1.07
C SER A 151 18.56 -17.68 0.81
N ASP A 152 17.41 -17.30 0.23
CA ASP A 152 16.98 -15.91 0.03
C ASP A 152 15.55 -15.64 0.48
N MET A 153 14.86 -16.67 0.97
CA MET A 153 13.54 -16.59 1.59
C MET A 153 13.60 -17.26 2.96
N CYS A 154 12.97 -16.67 3.96
CA CYS A 154 12.80 -17.28 5.27
C CYS A 154 11.46 -16.94 5.92
N TYR A 155 10.94 -17.87 6.72
CA TYR A 155 9.78 -17.67 7.59
C TYR A 155 9.86 -18.62 8.79
N VAL A 156 9.01 -18.42 9.79
CA VAL A 156 9.00 -19.26 11.00
C VAL A 156 7.69 -20.03 11.08
N ARG A 157 7.79 -21.34 11.33
CA ARG A 157 6.63 -22.23 11.47
C ARG A 157 7.00 -23.47 12.28
N GLY A 158 6.07 -23.95 13.12
CA GLY A 158 6.27 -25.19 13.89
C GLY A 158 7.46 -25.14 14.86
N GLY A 159 7.85 -23.95 15.34
CA GLY A 159 9.05 -23.78 16.16
C GLY A 159 10.36 -23.96 15.37
N ARG A 160 10.33 -23.86 14.05
CA ARG A 160 11.49 -23.97 13.14
C ARG A 160 11.62 -22.71 12.28
N LEU A 161 12.85 -22.38 11.92
CA LEU A 161 13.13 -21.47 10.81
C LEU A 161 13.09 -22.27 9.52
N ALA A 162 12.18 -21.90 8.63
CA ALA A 162 12.08 -22.44 7.30
C ALA A 162 12.79 -21.51 6.31
N THR A 163 13.56 -22.07 5.39
CA THR A 163 14.29 -21.31 4.38
C THR A 163 14.20 -21.97 3.00
N SER A 164 14.30 -21.15 1.97
CA SER A 164 14.41 -21.62 0.59
C SER A 164 15.21 -20.62 -0.25
N ASN A 165 15.61 -21.03 -1.45
CA ASN A 165 16.30 -20.19 -2.41
C ASN A 165 15.48 -20.11 -3.69
N THR A 166 15.34 -18.92 -4.24
CA THR A 166 14.68 -18.74 -5.54
C THR A 166 15.35 -19.60 -6.61
N GLY A 167 14.57 -20.44 -7.29
CA GLY A 167 15.04 -21.41 -8.29
C GLY A 167 15.38 -22.80 -7.74
N SER A 168 15.32 -23.02 -6.43
CA SER A 168 15.39 -24.34 -5.78
C SER A 168 14.06 -25.10 -5.89
N ASP A 169 14.06 -26.41 -5.66
CA ASP A 169 12.84 -27.20 -5.46
C ASP A 169 12.62 -27.61 -4.01
N ILE A 170 13.47 -27.13 -3.09
CA ILE A 170 13.50 -27.58 -1.70
C ILE A 170 13.18 -26.44 -0.74
N VAL A 171 12.33 -26.73 0.25
CA VAL A 171 12.16 -25.93 1.47
C VAL A 171 12.85 -26.65 2.62
N TYR A 172 13.80 -25.98 3.25
CA TYR A 172 14.57 -26.50 4.39
C TYR A 172 14.01 -25.96 5.70
N PHE A 173 14.12 -26.74 6.76
CA PHE A 173 13.72 -26.38 8.11
C PHE A 173 14.85 -26.72 9.07
N CYS A 174 15.28 -25.76 9.89
CA CYS A 174 16.20 -26.06 10.98
C CYS A 174 15.54 -26.95 12.04
N GLY A 175 16.33 -27.48 12.97
CA GLY A 175 15.84 -28.16 14.16
C GLY A 175 14.92 -27.29 15.00
N VAL A 176 14.04 -27.92 15.78
CA VAL A 176 13.04 -27.22 16.59
C VAL A 176 13.73 -26.43 17.70
N GLY A 177 13.47 -25.12 17.76
CA GLY A 177 14.05 -24.23 18.75
C GLY A 177 15.55 -23.93 18.58
N ASP A 178 16.22 -24.53 17.60
CA ASP A 178 17.66 -24.39 17.39
C ASP A 178 17.99 -23.92 15.96
N ILE A 179 18.52 -22.70 15.84
CA ILE A 179 18.88 -22.09 14.55
C ILE A 179 20.19 -22.67 13.97
N GLU A 180 20.98 -23.39 14.76
CA GLU A 180 22.25 -24.00 14.35
C GLU A 180 22.09 -25.45 13.91
N ASN A 181 21.00 -26.12 14.32
CA ASN A 181 20.77 -27.50 13.95
C ASN A 181 20.24 -27.61 12.50
N TRP A 182 21.13 -27.90 11.56
CA TRP A 182 20.84 -28.18 10.16
C TRP A 182 21.25 -29.60 9.76
N ASN A 183 21.21 -30.53 10.70
CA ASN A 183 21.56 -31.94 10.46
C ASN A 183 20.32 -32.70 9.97
N TYR A 184 20.36 -33.18 8.74
CA TYR A 184 19.26 -33.90 8.09
C TYR A 184 19.47 -35.42 8.13
N GLY A 185 18.39 -36.18 7.93
CA GLY A 185 18.44 -37.63 7.78
C GLY A 185 18.60 -38.40 9.09
N THR A 186 18.15 -37.81 10.20
CA THR A 186 18.08 -38.47 11.50
C THR A 186 16.65 -38.92 11.79
N ASP A 187 16.48 -39.93 12.66
CA ASP A 187 15.15 -40.40 13.10
C ASP A 187 14.53 -39.50 14.20
N ASN A 188 15.19 -38.40 14.55
CA ASN A 188 14.74 -37.50 15.60
C ASN A 188 13.87 -36.37 15.02
N LEU A 189 12.59 -36.35 15.38
CA LEU A 189 11.62 -35.33 14.94
C LEU A 189 11.98 -33.89 15.38
N GLN A 190 12.97 -33.70 16.24
CA GLN A 190 13.48 -32.38 16.64
C GLN A 190 14.61 -31.87 15.72
N ASP A 191 15.23 -32.74 14.91
CA ASP A 191 16.32 -32.36 14.01
C ASP A 191 15.83 -31.72 12.72
N ALA A 192 16.75 -31.23 11.90
CA ALA A 192 16.44 -30.52 10.67
C ALA A 192 15.67 -31.40 9.67
N TRP A 193 14.78 -30.76 8.90
CA TRP A 193 13.93 -31.43 7.91
C TRP A 193 13.96 -30.68 6.59
N TYR A 194 13.63 -31.35 5.50
CA TYR A 194 13.43 -30.69 4.21
C TYR A 194 12.24 -31.31 3.47
N ALA A 195 11.58 -30.49 2.65
CA ALA A 195 10.53 -30.93 1.75
C ALA A 195 10.95 -30.60 0.31
N GLU A 196 11.01 -31.63 -0.54
CA GLU A 196 11.10 -31.46 -1.98
C GLU A 196 9.69 -31.17 -2.53
N VAL A 197 9.56 -30.11 -3.32
CA VAL A 197 8.25 -29.59 -3.73
C VAL A 197 8.10 -29.63 -5.25
N GLY A 198 7.04 -30.32 -5.69
CA GLY A 198 6.70 -30.45 -7.11
C GLY A 198 7.49 -31.55 -7.80
N TYR A 199 7.27 -32.81 -7.39
CA TYR A 199 7.78 -33.98 -8.10
C TYR A 199 7.35 -33.94 -9.57
N GLN A 200 8.32 -34.08 -10.49
CA GLN A 200 8.14 -33.97 -11.95
C GLN A 200 7.62 -32.60 -12.45
N ASP A 201 7.52 -31.58 -11.59
CA ASP A 201 7.20 -30.21 -12.00
C ASP A 201 8.49 -29.43 -12.30
N GLY A 202 8.65 -28.98 -13.54
CA GLY A 202 9.77 -28.13 -13.94
C GLY A 202 9.64 -26.70 -13.42
N GLY A 203 10.77 -26.05 -13.12
CA GLY A 203 10.81 -24.63 -12.76
C GLY A 203 10.75 -24.38 -11.26
N GLY A 204 11.86 -23.94 -10.68
CA GLY A 204 12.00 -23.82 -9.23
C GLY A 204 11.07 -22.81 -8.53
N ILE A 205 11.11 -22.87 -7.21
CA ILE A 205 10.39 -22.03 -6.25
C ILE A 205 10.68 -20.55 -6.52
N VAL A 206 9.61 -19.74 -6.51
CA VAL A 206 9.65 -18.27 -6.64
C VAL A 206 9.27 -17.60 -5.33
N ALA A 207 8.32 -18.17 -4.60
CA ALA A 207 7.87 -17.63 -3.33
C ALA A 207 7.40 -18.73 -2.39
N VAL A 208 7.63 -18.52 -1.09
CA VAL A 208 7.11 -19.36 -0.01
C VAL A 208 6.47 -18.44 1.03
N LYS A 209 5.17 -18.61 1.29
CA LYS A 209 4.41 -17.75 2.23
C LYS A 209 3.47 -18.58 3.09
N GLN A 210 3.20 -18.13 4.30
CA GLN A 210 2.23 -18.77 5.18
C GLN A 210 0.79 -18.34 4.83
N LEU A 211 -0.15 -19.29 4.86
CA LEU A 211 -1.59 -19.05 4.71
C LEU A 211 -2.37 -19.97 5.65
N PHE A 212 -3.01 -19.37 6.67
CA PHE A 212 -3.86 -20.07 7.66
C PHE A 212 -3.31 -21.43 8.14
N GLY A 213 -2.14 -21.41 8.78
CA GLY A 213 -1.53 -22.63 9.33
C GLY A 213 -0.79 -23.51 8.30
N ASN A 214 -1.00 -23.28 7.00
CA ASN A 214 -0.28 -23.97 5.93
C ASN A 214 0.85 -23.09 5.39
N VAL A 215 1.79 -23.71 4.70
CA VAL A 215 2.77 -23.00 3.88
C VAL A 215 2.41 -23.20 2.42
N VAL A 216 2.28 -22.10 1.68
CA VAL A 216 2.06 -22.11 0.24
C VAL A 216 3.40 -21.88 -0.46
N VAL A 217 3.74 -22.80 -1.35
CA VAL A 217 4.92 -22.76 -2.21
C VAL A 217 4.45 -22.50 -3.63
N ILE A 218 5.06 -21.51 -4.29
CA ILE A 218 4.73 -21.12 -5.67
C ILE A 218 5.95 -21.37 -6.54
N LYS A 219 5.77 -22.14 -7.61
CA LYS A 219 6.81 -22.49 -8.58
C LYS A 219 6.69 -21.65 -9.85
N ARG A 220 7.80 -21.50 -10.56
CA ARG A 220 7.87 -20.71 -11.81
C ARG A 220 7.00 -21.29 -12.93
N SER A 221 6.69 -22.59 -12.88
CA SER A 221 5.72 -23.26 -13.76
C SER A 221 4.32 -22.65 -13.74
N GLY A 222 3.97 -21.97 -12.65
CA GLY A 222 2.60 -21.55 -12.35
C GLY A 222 1.84 -22.55 -11.48
N LYS A 223 2.49 -23.65 -11.06
CA LYS A 223 1.93 -24.57 -10.06
C LYS A 223 2.16 -24.05 -8.64
N THR A 224 1.25 -24.41 -7.77
CA THR A 224 1.34 -24.10 -6.33
C THR A 224 1.16 -25.37 -5.53
N PHE A 225 1.75 -25.38 -4.34
CA PHE A 225 1.73 -26.51 -3.43
C PHE A 225 1.48 -26.01 -2.03
N ARG A 226 0.90 -26.87 -1.20
CA ARG A 226 0.70 -26.66 0.22
C ARG A 226 1.56 -27.63 1.00
N LEU A 227 2.36 -27.11 1.91
CA LEU A 227 2.98 -27.90 2.97
C LEU A 227 2.08 -27.84 4.20
N VAL A 228 1.68 -29.01 4.68
CA VAL A 228 0.77 -29.19 5.82
C VAL A 228 1.48 -30.05 6.87
N GLY A 229 1.32 -29.67 8.15
CA GLY A 229 1.96 -30.32 9.28
C GLY A 229 2.82 -29.36 10.09
N ASP A 230 3.47 -29.88 11.13
CA ASP A 230 4.42 -29.11 11.97
C ASP A 230 5.73 -29.90 12.24
N TYR A 231 5.79 -31.19 11.91
CA TYR A 231 6.94 -32.09 12.12
C TYR A 231 7.16 -33.04 10.94
N ASN A 232 6.06 -33.59 10.40
CA ASN A 232 6.04 -34.33 9.14
C ASN A 232 5.30 -33.46 8.12
N TRP A 233 6.02 -32.95 7.13
CA TRP A 233 5.49 -32.01 6.15
C TRP A 233 4.98 -32.77 4.93
N ASP A 234 3.65 -32.83 4.78
CA ASP A 234 3.01 -33.39 3.60
C ASP A 234 2.85 -32.32 2.52
N VAL A 235 3.14 -32.69 1.28
CA VAL A 235 2.99 -31.81 0.11
C VAL A 235 1.69 -32.14 -0.61
N TYR A 236 0.79 -31.17 -0.72
CA TYR A 236 -0.45 -31.27 -1.48
C TYR A 236 -0.44 -30.27 -2.64
N ASP A 237 -1.07 -30.65 -3.74
CA ASP A 237 -1.26 -29.73 -4.86
C ASP A 237 -2.19 -28.57 -4.47
N GLY A 238 -1.90 -27.41 -5.06
CA GLY A 238 -2.72 -26.21 -5.04
C GLY A 238 -3.20 -25.86 -6.45
N PRO A 239 -3.77 -24.65 -6.65
CA PRO A 239 -4.18 -24.18 -7.96
C PRO A 239 -2.99 -24.05 -8.92
N GLU A 240 -3.26 -24.29 -10.19
CA GLU A 240 -2.36 -24.00 -11.30
C GLU A 240 -2.66 -22.62 -11.91
N GLY A 241 -1.78 -22.14 -12.78
CA GLY A 241 -1.91 -20.83 -13.43
C GLY A 241 -1.56 -19.64 -12.53
N VAL A 242 -0.86 -19.87 -11.41
CA VAL A 242 -0.47 -18.83 -10.45
C VAL A 242 0.96 -18.39 -10.71
N TYR A 243 1.10 -17.29 -11.43
CA TYR A 243 2.40 -16.70 -11.72
C TYR A 243 2.66 -15.52 -10.81
N VAL A 244 3.77 -15.54 -10.09
CA VAL A 244 4.21 -14.46 -9.19
C VAL A 244 5.53 -13.92 -9.70
N ALA A 245 5.69 -12.60 -9.71
CA ALA A 245 6.87 -11.96 -10.27
C ALA A 245 8.15 -12.19 -9.45
N GLY A 246 8.01 -12.33 -8.13
CA GLY A 246 9.11 -12.58 -7.20
C GLY A 246 8.63 -12.77 -5.75
N PRO A 247 9.54 -13.08 -4.80
CA PRO A 247 9.18 -13.38 -3.42
C PRO A 247 8.53 -12.22 -2.65
N GLU A 248 8.78 -10.98 -3.08
CA GLU A 248 8.19 -9.76 -2.52
C GLU A 248 6.90 -9.33 -3.22
N ALA A 249 6.58 -9.94 -4.36
CA ALA A 249 5.38 -9.68 -5.15
C ALA A 249 4.15 -10.46 -4.64
N ILE A 250 4.19 -10.94 -3.40
CA ILE A 250 3.13 -11.69 -2.74
C ILE A 250 3.10 -11.39 -1.24
N ARG A 251 1.90 -11.13 -0.72
CA ARG A 251 1.69 -10.77 0.69
C ARG A 251 0.42 -11.39 1.24
N PHE A 252 0.50 -11.94 2.44
CA PHE A 252 -0.69 -12.28 3.20
C PHE A 252 -1.32 -11.00 3.75
N ALA A 253 -2.60 -10.78 3.47
CA ALA A 253 -3.39 -9.69 4.02
C ALA A 253 -4.86 -10.11 4.12
N GLY A 254 -5.56 -9.63 5.14
CA GLY A 254 -6.94 -10.04 5.42
C GLY A 254 -7.05 -11.57 5.53
N ASN A 255 -7.66 -12.20 4.51
CA ASN A 255 -7.90 -13.64 4.46
C ASN A 255 -7.26 -14.35 3.25
N GLY A 256 -6.24 -13.76 2.63
CA GLY A 256 -5.64 -14.34 1.43
C GLY A 256 -4.22 -13.91 1.17
N LEU A 257 -3.57 -14.63 0.27
CA LEU A 257 -2.30 -14.26 -0.34
C LEU A 257 -2.56 -13.45 -1.59
N TYR A 258 -2.41 -12.14 -1.50
CA TYR A 258 -2.46 -11.24 -2.64
C TYR A 258 -1.13 -11.26 -3.36
N TYR A 259 -1.16 -11.34 -4.67
CA TYR A 259 0.05 -11.43 -5.48
C TYR A 259 -0.07 -10.65 -6.78
N VAL A 260 1.08 -10.27 -7.32
CA VAL A 260 1.21 -9.70 -8.66
C VAL A 260 2.16 -10.54 -9.49
N GLY A 261 1.76 -10.79 -10.73
CA GLY A 261 2.58 -11.50 -11.71
C GLY A 261 2.09 -11.24 -13.12
N LYS A 262 2.35 -12.18 -14.03
CA LYS A 262 2.12 -11.97 -15.47
C LYS A 262 0.65 -11.68 -15.82
N ASP A 263 -0.28 -12.17 -15.00
CA ASP A 263 -1.73 -12.02 -15.18
C ASP A 263 -2.30 -10.85 -14.35
N GLY A 264 -1.43 -9.97 -13.83
CA GLY A 264 -1.81 -8.82 -13.01
C GLY A 264 -1.97 -9.15 -11.53
N PHE A 265 -2.85 -8.42 -10.85
CA PHE A 265 -3.09 -8.52 -9.41
C PHE A 265 -4.26 -9.45 -9.07
N SER A 266 -3.96 -10.46 -8.25
CA SER A 266 -4.87 -11.54 -7.91
C SER A 266 -4.75 -11.90 -6.42
N VAL A 267 -5.71 -12.68 -5.93
CA VAL A 267 -5.70 -13.20 -4.56
C VAL A 267 -5.87 -14.71 -4.60
N MET A 268 -5.10 -15.39 -3.76
CA MET A 268 -5.25 -16.81 -3.47
C MET A 268 -5.75 -17.00 -2.04
N GLY A 269 -6.77 -17.84 -1.87
CA GLY A 269 -7.35 -18.12 -0.56
C GLY A 269 -8.06 -19.48 -0.52
N PHE A 270 -8.45 -19.88 0.69
CA PHE A 270 -9.31 -21.06 0.86
C PHE A 270 -10.75 -20.72 0.49
N ASN A 271 -11.38 -21.59 -0.30
CA ASN A 271 -12.79 -21.44 -0.62
C ASN A 271 -13.65 -21.93 0.56
N SER A 272 -14.70 -21.18 0.92
CA SER A 272 -15.61 -21.54 2.03
C SER A 272 -16.52 -22.72 1.72
N GLY A 273 -16.74 -23.05 0.44
CA GLY A 273 -17.61 -24.16 0.00
C GLY A 273 -16.90 -25.51 -0.17
N GLU A 274 -15.57 -25.54 -0.22
CA GLU A 274 -14.77 -26.74 -0.44
C GLU A 274 -13.63 -26.76 0.59
N TYR A 275 -13.87 -27.43 1.72
CA TYR A 275 -12.93 -27.50 2.83
C TYR A 275 -11.52 -27.84 2.34
N GLY A 276 -10.58 -26.90 2.54
CA GLY A 276 -9.16 -27.11 2.30
C GLY A 276 -8.68 -26.94 0.86
N THR A 277 -9.51 -26.53 -0.10
CA THR A 277 -9.04 -26.27 -1.48
C THR A 277 -8.64 -24.80 -1.66
N LEU A 278 -7.42 -24.57 -2.14
CA LEU A 278 -6.96 -23.24 -2.54
C LEU A 278 -7.49 -22.88 -3.92
N ARG A 279 -7.96 -21.64 -4.07
CA ARG A 279 -8.32 -21.07 -5.37
C ARG A 279 -7.65 -19.73 -5.54
N SER A 280 -7.36 -19.40 -6.79
CA SER A 280 -6.96 -18.05 -7.18
C SER A 280 -8.08 -17.34 -7.91
N SER A 281 -8.22 -16.04 -7.68
CA SER A 281 -9.18 -15.17 -8.33
C SER A 281 -8.57 -13.81 -8.61
N GLU A 282 -8.88 -13.27 -9.79
CA GLU A 282 -8.52 -11.91 -10.16
C GLU A 282 -9.27 -10.89 -9.29
N VAL A 283 -8.54 -9.92 -8.74
CA VAL A 283 -9.11 -8.79 -7.99
C VAL A 283 -8.64 -7.44 -8.54
N GLY A 284 -7.73 -7.45 -9.51
CA GLY A 284 -7.15 -6.28 -10.15
C GLY A 284 -7.82 -5.83 -11.44
N ALA A 285 -8.98 -6.38 -11.82
CA ALA A 285 -9.62 -6.15 -13.13
C ALA A 285 -9.68 -4.66 -13.53
N ALA A 286 -9.90 -3.76 -12.56
CA ALA A 286 -9.96 -2.32 -12.78
C ALA A 286 -8.68 -1.67 -13.32
N VAL A 287 -7.51 -2.29 -13.09
CA VAL A 287 -6.17 -1.72 -13.38
C VAL A 287 -5.19 -2.73 -13.99
N ASN A 288 -5.57 -4.00 -14.14
CA ASN A 288 -4.66 -5.07 -14.57
C ASN A 288 -4.04 -4.82 -15.95
N GLN A 289 -4.78 -4.23 -16.89
CA GLN A 289 -4.24 -3.86 -18.20
C GLN A 289 -3.04 -2.91 -18.11
N ASP A 290 -3.02 -2.03 -17.10
CA ASP A 290 -1.90 -1.12 -16.85
C ASP A 290 -0.82 -1.81 -16.02
N LEU A 291 -1.21 -2.53 -14.95
CA LEU A 291 -0.27 -3.24 -14.07
C LEU A 291 0.63 -4.20 -14.85
N MET A 292 0.05 -5.00 -15.75
CA MET A 292 0.75 -6.04 -16.52
C MET A 292 1.88 -5.48 -17.40
N GLN A 293 1.80 -4.22 -17.83
CA GLN A 293 2.82 -3.59 -18.68
C GLN A 293 4.14 -3.35 -17.93
N GLY A 294 4.08 -3.24 -16.60
CA GLY A 294 5.24 -2.91 -15.75
C GLY A 294 5.67 -4.04 -14.82
N VAL A 295 5.11 -5.26 -14.89
CA VAL A 295 5.48 -6.32 -13.93
C VAL A 295 6.91 -6.80 -14.17
N SER A 296 7.74 -6.66 -13.14
CA SER A 296 9.13 -7.11 -13.11
C SER A 296 9.41 -7.97 -11.88
N GLN A 297 10.58 -8.63 -11.85
CA GLN A 297 11.03 -9.39 -10.67
C GLN A 297 11.17 -8.53 -9.39
N ASN A 298 11.22 -7.21 -9.53
CA ASN A 298 11.32 -6.25 -8.43
C ASN A 298 9.95 -5.73 -7.96
N ALA A 299 8.86 -6.33 -8.44
CA ALA A 299 7.53 -6.06 -7.94
C ALA A 299 7.43 -6.35 -6.44
N LYS A 300 6.69 -5.49 -5.73
CA LYS A 300 6.54 -5.53 -4.27
C LYS A 300 5.09 -5.28 -3.89
N ILE A 301 4.66 -5.99 -2.84
CA ILE A 301 3.40 -5.74 -2.16
C ILE A 301 3.66 -5.49 -0.68
N TRP A 302 3.23 -4.33 -0.20
CA TRP A 302 3.25 -3.99 1.22
C TRP A 302 1.83 -3.96 1.78
N ASP A 303 1.66 -4.51 2.98
CA ASP A 303 0.39 -4.42 3.71
C ASP A 303 0.42 -3.25 4.69
N ILE A 304 -0.48 -2.30 4.48
CA ILE A 304 -0.63 -1.09 5.29
C ILE A 304 -1.93 -1.21 6.09
N GLN A 305 -1.92 -2.16 7.03
CA GLN A 305 -3.08 -2.57 7.81
C GLN A 305 -3.87 -1.40 8.45
N PRO A 306 -3.24 -0.37 9.06
CA PRO A 306 -3.99 0.74 9.68
C PRO A 306 -4.84 1.54 8.69
N LYS A 307 -4.48 1.49 7.40
CA LYS A 307 -5.19 2.16 6.30
C LYS A 307 -6.11 1.23 5.52
N LYS A 308 -6.14 -0.06 5.85
CA LYS A 308 -6.84 -1.10 5.10
C LYS A 308 -6.45 -1.17 3.62
N GLN A 309 -5.14 -1.08 3.35
CA GLN A 309 -4.60 -0.98 2.00
C GLN A 309 -3.47 -1.98 1.75
N LEU A 310 -3.43 -2.52 0.53
CA LEU A 310 -2.22 -3.11 -0.05
C LEU A 310 -1.60 -2.11 -1.02
N TRP A 311 -0.30 -1.86 -0.86
CA TRP A 311 0.47 -1.03 -1.78
C TRP A 311 1.18 -1.95 -2.77
N VAL A 312 0.77 -1.88 -4.03
CA VAL A 312 1.25 -2.74 -5.11
C VAL A 312 2.13 -1.93 -6.03
N ARG A 313 3.40 -2.34 -6.15
CA ARG A 313 4.36 -1.74 -7.07
C ARG A 313 4.88 -2.82 -8.03
N THR A 314 4.80 -2.58 -9.33
CA THR A 314 5.12 -3.58 -10.36
C THR A 314 6.57 -3.52 -10.84
N ASP A 315 7.21 -2.35 -10.75
CA ASP A 315 8.59 -2.10 -11.16
C ASP A 315 9.35 -1.20 -10.17
N ASP A 316 10.58 -0.86 -10.52
CA ASP A 316 11.41 0.11 -9.79
C ASP A 316 11.18 1.56 -10.23
N MET A 317 10.49 1.78 -11.36
CA MET A 317 10.39 3.08 -12.02
C MET A 317 9.20 3.92 -11.57
N GLY A 318 8.23 3.35 -10.86
CA GLY A 318 7.28 4.14 -10.09
C GLY A 318 5.92 4.26 -10.73
N THR A 319 4.99 3.55 -10.11
CA THR A 319 3.66 4.01 -9.70
C THR A 319 3.19 2.96 -8.69
N THR A 320 2.75 3.39 -7.51
CA THR A 320 2.24 2.47 -6.48
C THR A 320 0.73 2.49 -6.52
N TYR A 321 0.13 1.36 -6.87
CA TYR A 321 -1.32 1.18 -6.85
C TYR A 321 -1.75 0.85 -5.43
N LEU A 322 -2.71 1.60 -4.90
CA LEU A 322 -3.25 1.40 -3.56
C LEU A 322 -4.54 0.61 -3.69
N PHE A 323 -4.50 -0.69 -3.37
CA PHE A 323 -5.69 -1.52 -3.30
C PHE A 323 -6.34 -1.38 -1.94
N HIS A 324 -7.55 -0.83 -1.91
CA HIS A 324 -8.34 -0.62 -0.70
C HIS A 324 -9.18 -1.86 -0.46
N TYR A 325 -8.68 -2.81 0.32
CA TYR A 325 -9.32 -4.12 0.47
C TYR A 325 -10.65 -4.10 1.24
N PHE A 326 -11.06 -2.96 1.80
CA PHE A 326 -12.41 -2.80 2.39
C PHE A 326 -13.50 -2.58 1.33
N SER A 327 -13.16 -1.99 0.20
CA SER A 327 -14.09 -1.67 -0.91
C SER A 327 -13.74 -2.41 -2.21
N GLY A 328 -12.57 -3.03 -2.28
CA GLY A 328 -12.12 -3.77 -3.46
C GLY A 328 -11.75 -2.88 -4.65
N VAL A 329 -11.33 -1.64 -4.39
CA VAL A 329 -11.01 -0.66 -5.45
C VAL A 329 -9.60 -0.11 -5.34
N PHE A 330 -9.17 0.61 -6.37
CA PHE A 330 -7.83 1.16 -6.46
C PHE A 330 -7.80 2.68 -6.36
N THR A 331 -6.73 3.21 -5.80
CA THR A 331 -6.22 4.55 -6.11
C THR A 331 -4.73 4.45 -6.47
N VAL A 332 -4.08 5.56 -6.79
CA VAL A 332 -2.69 5.57 -7.24
C VAL A 332 -1.89 6.52 -6.37
N ARG A 333 -0.68 6.12 -5.99
CA ARG A 333 0.32 6.94 -5.31
C ARG A 333 1.58 7.02 -6.16
N LYS A 334 2.00 8.24 -6.46
CA LYS A 334 3.23 8.56 -7.19
C LYS A 334 4.13 9.35 -6.26
N PHE A 335 5.24 8.71 -5.88
CA PHE A 335 6.28 9.35 -5.10
C PHE A 335 7.23 10.13 -6.02
N SER A 336 7.75 11.27 -5.58
CA SER A 336 8.80 12.00 -6.31
C SER A 336 10.12 11.22 -6.43
N MET A 337 10.35 10.27 -5.53
CA MET A 337 11.49 9.34 -5.59
C MET A 337 11.05 7.91 -5.31
N PRO A 338 11.71 6.89 -5.88
CA PRO A 338 11.37 5.49 -5.62
C PRO A 338 11.54 5.11 -4.14
N ILE A 339 10.52 4.48 -3.57
CA ILE A 339 10.59 3.91 -2.22
C ILE A 339 11.24 2.52 -2.27
N SER A 340 12.15 2.23 -1.35
CA SER A 340 12.84 0.92 -1.26
C SER A 340 12.02 -0.10 -0.48
N ASP A 341 11.40 0.32 0.62
CA ASP A 341 10.65 -0.56 1.51
C ASP A 341 9.62 0.17 2.38
N VAL A 342 8.69 -0.58 2.97
CA VAL A 342 7.69 -0.07 3.91
C VAL A 342 7.58 -1.01 5.10
N CYS A 343 7.60 -0.44 6.31
CA CYS A 343 7.56 -1.18 7.56
C CYS A 343 6.46 -0.64 8.48
N LEU A 344 5.74 -1.53 9.14
CA LEU A 344 4.67 -1.20 10.08
C LEU A 344 5.10 -1.48 11.52
N VAL A 345 4.92 -0.49 12.40
CA VAL A 345 5.12 -0.63 13.85
C VAL A 345 3.89 -0.12 14.58
N GLY A 346 3.08 -1.04 15.09
CA GLY A 346 1.76 -0.72 15.62
C GLY A 346 0.89 -0.05 14.54
N ASN A 347 0.51 1.21 14.77
CA ASN A 347 -0.24 2.01 13.80
C ASN A 347 0.64 2.97 12.97
N THR A 348 1.96 2.97 13.20
CA THR A 348 2.90 3.87 12.53
C THR A 348 3.49 3.19 11.31
N VAL A 349 3.40 3.85 10.16
CA VAL A 349 3.98 3.38 8.91
C VAL A 349 5.28 4.11 8.65
N TYR A 350 6.36 3.36 8.45
CA TYR A 350 7.67 3.87 8.04
C TYR A 350 7.93 3.53 6.58
N VAL A 351 8.44 4.48 5.82
CA VAL A 351 8.78 4.34 4.39
C VAL A 351 10.26 4.61 4.23
N LEU A 352 10.98 3.66 3.65
CA LEU A 352 12.39 3.81 3.31
C LEU A 352 12.51 4.30 1.87
N SER A 353 13.27 5.37 1.64
CA SER A 353 13.56 5.90 0.31
C SER A 353 15.00 6.40 0.26
N GLY A 354 15.81 5.82 -0.62
CA GLY A 354 17.24 6.12 -0.67
C GLY A 354 17.91 5.81 0.67
N ASP A 355 18.53 6.82 1.27
CA ASP A 355 19.22 6.75 2.56
C ASP A 355 18.35 7.21 3.75
N THR A 356 17.09 7.54 3.53
CA THR A 356 16.27 8.17 4.57
C THR A 356 15.05 7.33 4.90
N ILE A 357 14.83 7.11 6.20
CA ILE A 357 13.60 6.54 6.73
C ILE A 357 12.65 7.69 7.05
N TYR A 358 11.44 7.62 6.51
CA TYR A 358 10.35 8.56 6.73
C TYR A 358 9.26 7.91 7.57
N ARG A 359 8.54 8.72 8.34
CA ARG A 359 7.27 8.35 8.97
C ARG A 359 6.12 8.93 8.15
N LEU A 360 5.12 8.10 7.87
CA LEU A 360 3.88 8.54 7.23
C LEU A 360 3.06 9.38 8.20
N ASP A 361 2.63 10.58 7.79
CA ASP A 361 1.94 11.54 8.64
C ASP A 361 0.75 12.16 7.89
N GLU A 362 -0.46 12.09 8.47
CA GLU A 362 -1.67 12.58 7.82
C GLU A 362 -1.81 14.10 7.81
N THR A 363 -0.94 14.81 8.55
CA THR A 363 -0.93 16.26 8.62
C THR A 363 0.11 16.89 7.71
N ALA A 364 1.09 16.10 7.26
CA ALA A 364 2.11 16.51 6.32
C ALA A 364 1.56 16.58 4.89
N ASP A 365 1.97 17.60 4.14
CA ASP A 365 1.61 17.84 2.74
C ASP A 365 2.80 17.68 1.77
N THR A 366 3.93 17.22 2.30
CA THR A 366 5.13 16.91 1.54
C THR A 366 5.42 15.40 1.54
N GLU A 367 6.20 14.98 0.57
CA GLU A 367 6.68 13.61 0.38
C GLU A 367 8.23 13.57 0.45
N VAL A 368 8.86 12.65 -0.29
CA VAL A 368 10.30 12.43 -0.21
C VAL A 368 11.06 13.72 -0.56
N ALA A 369 12.13 14.00 0.19
CA ALA A 369 12.93 15.22 0.08
C ALA A 369 12.13 16.54 0.24
N GLY A 370 10.94 16.51 0.85
CA GLY A 370 10.13 17.71 1.08
C GLY A 370 9.36 18.20 -0.16
N ASN A 371 9.33 17.41 -1.24
CA ASN A 371 8.55 17.75 -2.43
C ASN A 371 7.05 17.78 -2.10
N PRO A 372 6.25 18.68 -2.70
CA PRO A 372 4.82 18.75 -2.45
C PRO A 372 4.08 17.57 -3.10
N ILE A 373 3.08 17.02 -2.38
CA ILE A 373 2.23 15.96 -2.91
C ILE A 373 1.37 16.49 -4.07
N GLN A 374 1.55 15.93 -5.27
CA GLN A 374 0.81 16.31 -6.47
C GLN A 374 -0.49 15.51 -6.58
N VAL A 375 -1.64 16.13 -6.29
CA VAL A 375 -2.97 15.52 -6.41
C VAL A 375 -3.54 15.79 -7.80
N ASP A 376 -4.00 14.72 -8.48
CA ASP A 376 -4.78 14.81 -9.73
C ASP A 376 -5.89 13.76 -9.70
N VAL A 377 -7.13 14.23 -9.67
CA VAL A 377 -8.34 13.41 -9.61
C VAL A 377 -9.26 13.82 -10.73
N GLU A 378 -9.85 12.83 -11.40
CA GLU A 378 -10.80 13.04 -12.49
C GLU A 378 -11.95 12.05 -12.35
N GLY A 379 -13.19 12.56 -12.32
CA GLY A 379 -14.41 11.76 -12.11
C GLY A 379 -15.05 11.29 -13.42
N LYS A 380 -16.31 10.86 -13.41
CA LYS A 380 -17.06 10.45 -14.61
C LYS A 380 -17.11 11.53 -15.69
N LEU A 381 -16.95 11.13 -16.95
CA LEU A 381 -17.14 11.99 -18.13
C LEU A 381 -18.62 11.97 -18.56
N TYR A 382 -19.25 13.13 -18.55
CA TYR A 382 -20.60 13.32 -19.10
C TYR A 382 -20.49 13.88 -20.51
N THR A 383 -21.25 13.30 -21.42
CA THR A 383 -21.34 13.72 -22.84
C THR A 383 -22.80 13.81 -23.24
N THR A 384 -23.15 14.73 -24.13
CA THR A 384 -24.50 14.87 -24.70
C THR A 384 -24.40 15.20 -26.19
N ILE A 385 -25.48 14.92 -26.94
CA ILE A 385 -25.69 15.39 -28.31
C ILE A 385 -25.95 16.91 -28.31
N ASN A 386 -26.71 17.40 -27.32
CA ASN A 386 -27.07 18.81 -27.15
C ASN A 386 -25.98 19.57 -26.39
N ASP A 387 -26.25 20.74 -25.80
CA ASP A 387 -25.28 21.40 -24.93
C ASP A 387 -25.67 21.22 -23.46
N PHE A 388 -24.70 20.93 -22.60
CA PHE A 388 -24.86 21.17 -21.17
C PHE A 388 -24.65 22.64 -20.86
N LEU A 389 -25.64 23.24 -20.20
CA LEU A 389 -25.55 24.54 -19.57
C LEU A 389 -25.25 24.36 -18.08
N ILE A 390 -23.97 24.48 -17.71
CA ILE A 390 -23.53 24.54 -16.32
C ILE A 390 -23.98 25.89 -15.76
N LYS A 391 -24.68 25.88 -14.62
CA LYS A 391 -25.16 27.10 -13.93
C LYS A 391 -24.37 27.40 -12.67
N ARG A 392 -24.02 26.36 -11.92
CA ARG A 392 -23.39 26.48 -10.60
C ARG A 392 -22.56 25.25 -10.30
N ILE A 393 -21.43 25.47 -9.65
CA ILE A 393 -20.63 24.42 -9.02
C ILE A 393 -20.53 24.71 -7.52
N ALA A 394 -20.57 23.66 -6.71
CA ALA A 394 -20.36 23.71 -5.27
C ALA A 394 -19.48 22.54 -4.83
N VAL A 395 -18.60 22.78 -3.86
CA VAL A 395 -17.65 21.78 -3.36
C VAL A 395 -17.64 21.81 -1.84
N ALA A 396 -17.64 20.63 -1.23
CA ALA A 396 -17.45 20.44 0.19
C ALA A 396 -16.13 19.69 0.45
N VAL A 397 -15.27 20.27 1.28
CA VAL A 397 -13.96 19.72 1.67
C VAL A 397 -13.79 19.85 3.18
N ASP A 398 -13.17 18.83 3.79
CA ASP A 398 -12.71 18.87 5.17
C ASP A 398 -11.19 19.04 5.19
N ALA A 399 -10.69 20.20 5.63
CA ALA A 399 -9.25 20.46 5.74
C ALA A 399 -8.74 20.21 7.17
N LYS A 400 -7.62 19.49 7.28
CA LYS A 400 -6.90 19.27 8.55
C LYS A 400 -5.82 20.34 8.82
N SER A 401 -5.34 20.98 7.76
CA SER A 401 -4.33 22.04 7.80
C SER A 401 -4.62 23.06 6.69
N ALA A 402 -3.80 24.11 6.59
CA ALA A 402 -3.93 25.06 5.50
C ALA A 402 -3.81 24.34 4.15
N ALA A 403 -4.83 24.46 3.30
CA ALA A 403 -4.93 23.70 2.06
C ALA A 403 -5.27 24.62 0.89
N ALA A 404 -4.70 24.29 -0.26
CA ALA A 404 -5.00 24.96 -1.52
C ALA A 404 -5.28 23.92 -2.59
N ALA A 405 -6.47 23.98 -3.17
CA ALA A 405 -6.92 23.07 -4.21
C ALA A 405 -7.69 23.84 -5.28
N ASN A 406 -7.87 23.21 -6.42
CA ASN A 406 -8.68 23.76 -7.49
C ASN A 406 -9.59 22.67 -8.03
N VAL A 407 -10.90 22.95 -8.04
CA VAL A 407 -11.90 22.08 -8.66
C VAL A 407 -12.35 22.71 -9.97
N ALA A 408 -12.23 21.94 -11.05
CA ALA A 408 -12.65 22.31 -12.38
C ALA A 408 -13.84 21.44 -12.82
N VAL A 409 -14.80 22.06 -13.49
CA VAL A 409 -15.81 21.36 -14.28
C VAL A 409 -15.77 21.97 -15.68
N SER A 410 -15.17 21.25 -16.63
CA SER A 410 -14.78 21.81 -17.93
C SER A 410 -13.92 23.08 -17.74
N LYS A 411 -14.32 24.23 -18.31
CA LYS A 411 -13.61 25.51 -18.13
C LYS A 411 -13.99 26.29 -16.86
N VAL A 412 -14.99 25.83 -16.10
CA VAL A 412 -15.40 26.52 -14.86
C VAL A 412 -14.48 26.10 -13.73
N GLN A 413 -13.65 27.04 -13.27
CA GLN A 413 -12.69 26.85 -12.18
C GLN A 413 -13.24 27.40 -10.86
N LEU A 414 -13.09 26.62 -9.78
CA LEU A 414 -13.35 26.99 -8.40
C LEU A 414 -12.07 26.75 -7.58
N PRO A 415 -11.24 27.79 -7.39
CA PRO A 415 -10.13 27.70 -6.45
C PRO A 415 -10.70 27.59 -5.02
N ILE A 416 -10.05 26.75 -4.23
CA ILE A 416 -10.38 26.45 -2.85
C ILE A 416 -9.15 26.77 -2.01
N GLY A 417 -9.30 27.66 -1.04
CA GLY A 417 -8.26 28.04 -0.11
C GLY A 417 -8.77 27.97 1.31
N TYR A 418 -8.03 27.29 2.18
CA TYR A 418 -8.33 27.18 3.60
C TYR A 418 -7.13 27.61 4.42
N THR A 419 -7.38 28.45 5.41
CA THR A 419 -6.42 28.79 6.46
C THR A 419 -6.67 27.89 7.67
N ALA A 420 -5.59 27.49 8.36
CA ALA A 420 -5.69 26.65 9.55
C ALA A 420 -6.32 27.38 10.76
N GLU A 421 -6.52 28.68 10.67
CA GLU A 421 -7.03 29.52 11.76
C GLU A 421 -8.57 29.54 11.78
N SER A 422 -9.14 29.11 12.92
CA SER A 422 -10.50 29.49 13.28
C SER A 422 -10.54 31.01 13.45
N PRO A 423 -11.54 31.72 12.90
CA PRO A 423 -11.76 33.10 13.32
C PRO A 423 -11.94 33.13 14.84
N TYR A 424 -11.25 34.05 15.51
CA TYR A 424 -11.60 34.44 16.86
C TYR A 424 -13.01 35.03 16.84
N VAL A 425 -13.83 34.79 17.86
CA VAL A 425 -15.16 35.43 17.97
C VAL A 425 -14.93 36.93 18.09
N HIS A 426 -15.20 37.66 17.01
CA HIS A 426 -14.91 39.09 16.92
C HIS A 426 -15.88 39.96 17.75
N ASP A 427 -16.92 39.36 18.33
CA ASP A 427 -18.00 40.03 19.10
C ASP A 427 -18.20 39.45 20.52
N ALA A 428 -17.16 38.87 21.14
CA ALA A 428 -17.23 38.53 22.56
C ALA A 428 -17.10 39.82 23.40
N THR A 429 -18.22 40.35 23.90
CA THR A 429 -18.24 41.58 24.74
C THR A 429 -17.82 41.33 26.20
N GLY A 430 -17.16 40.22 26.49
CA GLY A 430 -16.63 39.84 27.80
C GLY A 430 -15.46 38.87 27.67
N TYR A 431 -14.64 38.72 28.72
CA TYR A 431 -13.47 37.84 28.69
C TYR A 431 -13.88 36.37 28.45
N LEU A 432 -13.45 35.81 27.32
CA LEU A 432 -13.12 34.38 27.23
C LEU A 432 -11.70 34.21 27.81
N HIS A 433 -11.56 34.46 29.12
CA HIS A 433 -10.34 34.15 29.84
C HIS A 433 -10.17 32.62 29.80
N ASP A 434 -9.01 32.14 29.37
CA ASP A 434 -8.59 30.72 29.42
C ASP A 434 -9.11 29.75 28.32
N ALA A 435 -9.50 30.24 27.14
CA ALA A 435 -9.75 29.36 26.00
C ALA A 435 -8.44 28.81 25.40
N ASN A 436 -7.89 27.74 25.99
CA ASN A 436 -6.71 27.00 25.49
C ASN A 436 -7.00 26.12 24.25
N TYR A 437 -8.21 26.18 23.68
CA TYR A 437 -8.63 25.32 22.57
C TYR A 437 -9.43 26.10 21.51
N PRO A 438 -9.24 25.80 20.21
CA PRO A 438 -10.00 26.42 19.13
C PRO A 438 -11.48 26.03 19.19
N LEU A 439 -12.37 26.90 18.68
CA LEU A 439 -13.83 26.65 18.57
C LEU A 439 -14.15 25.32 17.88
N TRP A 440 -13.31 24.92 16.91
CA TRP A 440 -13.37 23.63 16.22
C TRP A 440 -11.95 23.18 15.88
N THR A 441 -11.65 21.89 16.04
CA THR A 441 -10.34 21.29 15.72
C THR A 441 -10.20 20.88 14.24
N LEU A 442 -11.30 20.96 13.48
CA LEU A 442 -11.34 20.77 12.03
C LEU A 442 -11.85 22.06 11.41
N ALA A 443 -11.19 22.54 10.35
CA ALA A 443 -11.72 23.59 9.51
C ALA A 443 -12.89 23.02 8.68
N ARG A 444 -14.03 22.74 9.32
CA ARG A 444 -15.28 22.44 8.63
C ARG A 444 -15.75 23.73 7.99
N THR A 445 -15.73 23.76 6.67
CA THR A 445 -16.09 24.97 5.92
C THR A 445 -17.37 24.76 5.14
N THR A 446 -18.18 25.82 5.18
CA THR A 446 -19.30 26.09 4.28
C THR A 446 -18.90 25.74 2.85
N PRO A 447 -19.75 25.03 2.07
CA PRO A 447 -19.42 24.65 0.71
C PRO A 447 -18.97 25.86 -0.12
N ALA A 448 -17.76 25.80 -0.69
CA ALA A 448 -17.34 26.80 -1.66
C ALA A 448 -18.23 26.66 -2.89
N SER A 449 -18.79 27.75 -3.40
CA SER A 449 -19.63 27.67 -4.60
C SER A 449 -19.45 28.86 -5.51
N LYS A 450 -19.59 28.61 -6.81
CA LYS A 450 -19.48 29.60 -7.87
C LYS A 450 -20.63 29.41 -8.83
N ARG A 451 -21.38 30.49 -9.05
CA ARG A 451 -22.40 30.55 -10.11
C ARG A 451 -21.75 31.09 -11.37
N GLN A 452 -21.72 30.31 -12.43
CA GLN A 452 -21.18 30.71 -13.72
C GLN A 452 -21.94 29.94 -14.80
N ILE A 453 -22.48 30.67 -15.78
CA ILE A 453 -23.17 30.08 -16.91
C ILE A 453 -22.12 29.70 -17.96
N TYR A 454 -22.01 28.41 -18.28
CA TYR A 454 -21.07 27.93 -19.28
C TYR A 454 -21.69 26.80 -20.10
N ARG A 455 -21.51 26.83 -21.42
CA ARG A 455 -22.00 25.80 -22.35
C ARG A 455 -20.87 24.87 -22.75
N THR A 456 -21.15 23.57 -22.74
CA THR A 456 -20.18 22.55 -23.15
C THR A 456 -20.89 21.29 -23.65
N LYS A 457 -20.27 20.57 -24.58
CA LYS A 457 -20.75 19.25 -25.03
C LYS A 457 -20.42 18.13 -24.05
N GLU A 458 -19.36 18.34 -23.28
CA GLU A 458 -18.85 17.36 -22.34
C GLU A 458 -18.24 18.03 -21.11
N PHE A 459 -18.25 17.33 -19.99
CA PHE A 459 -17.50 17.72 -18.80
C PHE A 459 -17.22 16.53 -17.89
N SER A 460 -16.16 16.65 -17.11
CA SER A 460 -15.87 15.84 -15.94
C SER A 460 -15.52 16.76 -14.77
N MET A 461 -15.63 16.25 -13.54
CA MET A 461 -15.00 16.92 -12.41
C MET A 461 -13.49 16.64 -12.41
N ARG A 462 -12.68 17.67 -12.17
CA ARG A 462 -11.25 17.53 -11.94
C ARG A 462 -10.86 18.23 -10.66
N LEU A 463 -10.07 17.59 -9.82
CA LEU A 463 -9.47 18.18 -8.62
C LEU A 463 -7.95 18.12 -8.76
N THR A 464 -7.30 19.25 -8.56
CA THR A 464 -5.84 19.37 -8.52
C THR A 464 -5.41 20.09 -7.26
N SER A 465 -4.33 19.64 -6.61
CA SER A 465 -3.75 20.30 -5.44
C SER A 465 -2.26 19.97 -5.31
N THR A 466 -1.52 20.90 -4.71
CA THR A 466 -0.11 20.71 -4.33
C THR A 466 0.15 21.08 -2.87
N LYS A 467 -0.92 21.30 -2.07
CA LYS A 467 -0.79 21.85 -0.72
C LYS A 467 -1.94 21.44 0.20
N GLY A 468 -1.55 21.02 1.40
CA GLY A 468 -2.43 20.76 2.53
C GLY A 468 -3.03 19.36 2.56
N ALA A 469 -3.34 18.92 3.79
CA ALA A 469 -4.04 17.68 4.05
C ALA A 469 -5.55 17.94 4.14
N PHE A 470 -6.30 17.41 3.17
CA PHE A 470 -7.76 17.57 3.14
C PHE A 470 -8.47 16.31 2.61
N ALA A 471 -9.78 16.25 2.82
CA ALA A 471 -10.67 15.24 2.27
C ALA A 471 -11.79 15.91 1.46
N LEU A 472 -11.96 15.48 0.21
CA LEU A 472 -13.08 15.87 -0.63
C LEU A 472 -14.32 15.06 -0.24
N ASN A 473 -15.39 15.78 0.13
CA ASN A 473 -16.66 15.18 0.50
C ASN A 473 -17.56 15.00 -0.72
N ASP A 474 -17.88 16.11 -1.39
CA ASP A 474 -18.71 16.11 -2.59
C ASP A 474 -18.40 17.29 -3.52
N VAL A 475 -18.68 17.07 -4.81
CA VAL A 475 -18.78 18.11 -5.83
C VAL A 475 -20.18 18.06 -6.42
N LYS A 476 -20.89 19.19 -6.38
CA LYS A 476 -22.25 19.34 -6.93
C LYS A 476 -22.21 20.27 -8.12
N VAL A 477 -22.82 19.84 -9.22
CA VAL A 477 -22.93 20.61 -10.47
C VAL A 477 -24.39 20.74 -10.83
N GLU A 478 -24.88 21.98 -10.87
CA GLU A 478 -26.21 22.31 -11.38
C GLU A 478 -26.12 22.50 -12.90
N VAL A 479 -26.79 21.62 -13.65
CA VAL A 479 -26.77 21.59 -15.12
C VAL A 479 -28.16 21.58 -15.71
N VAL A 480 -28.28 22.05 -16.95
CA VAL A 480 -29.46 21.86 -17.81
C VAL A 480 -28.96 21.41 -19.17
N GLU A 481 -29.56 20.37 -19.74
CA GLU A 481 -29.35 20.04 -21.15
C GLU A 481 -30.25 20.91 -22.03
N VAL A 482 -29.68 21.60 -23.02
CA VAL A 482 -30.35 22.65 -23.81
C VAL A 482 -30.21 22.44 -25.31
#